data_AF-A0A3B6KIA4-F1
#
_entry.id   AF-A0A3B6KIA4-F1
#
_cell.length_a   1.000
_cell.length_b   1.000
_cell.length_c   1.000
_cell.angle_alpha   90.00
_cell.angle_beta   90.00
_cell.angle_gamma   90.00
#
_symmetry.space_group_name_H-M   'P 1'
#
loop_
_entity.id
_entity.type
_entity.pdbx_description
1 polymer ?
#
loop_
_entity_poly.entity_id
_entity_poly.type
_entity_poly.pdbx_seq_one_letter_code
_entity_poly.pdbx_strand_id
1 'polypeptide(L)'
;MKGAQTLLAFKSSGAYVINTYNLTGYRPLSAASTPITFEATELAADEGADGKVRLYSTLQLPKGMEAVNHIWQVGSTVANGVPAKHAFAQENLEAKGSLVLTGAGATEAAPAPVFISHDYLD
;
A
#
# COMPACT_ATOMS: atom_id res chain seq x y z
N MET A 1 7.98 -3.13 1.06
CA MET A 1 9.40 -2.70 1.01
C MET A 1 9.95 -2.47 2.42
N LYS A 2 11.21 -2.83 2.69
CA LYS A 2 11.87 -2.57 3.98
C LYS A 2 12.07 -1.06 4.17
N GLY A 3 11.84 -0.57 5.39
CA GLY A 3 11.95 0.83 5.79
C GLY A 3 10.71 1.68 5.49
N ALA A 4 9.69 1.10 4.83
CA ALA A 4 8.46 1.80 4.53
C ALA A 4 7.41 1.62 5.63
N GLN A 5 6.51 2.59 5.72
CA GLN A 5 5.27 2.50 6.48
C GLN A 5 4.14 2.30 5.48
N THR A 6 3.18 1.43 5.77
CA THR A 6 2.16 1.05 4.79
C THR A 6 0.77 1.04 5.39
N LEU A 7 -0.19 1.50 4.59
CA LEU A 7 -1.60 1.19 4.70
C LEU A 7 -1.89 0.02 3.76
N LEU A 8 -2.53 -1.03 4.27
CA LEU A 8 -2.76 -2.27 3.53
C LEU A 8 -4.23 -2.64 3.60
N ALA A 9 -4.92 -2.47 2.47
CA ALA A 9 -6.28 -2.96 2.28
C ALA A 9 -6.25 -4.41 1.78
N PHE A 10 -7.02 -5.28 2.41
CA PHE A 10 -7.18 -6.67 1.97
C PHE A 10 -8.55 -7.22 2.35
N LYS A 11 -9.06 -8.18 1.59
CA LYS A 11 -10.31 -8.87 1.92
C LYS A 11 -10.08 -9.87 3.04
N SER A 12 -10.89 -9.77 4.10
CA SER A 12 -10.99 -10.74 5.18
C SER A 12 -12.46 -11.04 5.44
N SER A 13 -12.84 -12.31 5.39
CA SER A 13 -14.22 -12.76 5.57
C SER A 13 -15.26 -12.01 4.72
N GLY A 14 -14.90 -11.67 3.48
CA GLY A 14 -15.79 -10.99 2.51
C GLY A 14 -15.85 -9.47 2.62
N ALA A 15 -15.20 -8.86 3.62
CA ALA A 15 -15.12 -7.40 3.77
C ALA A 15 -13.67 -6.91 3.65
N TYR A 16 -13.48 -5.64 3.25
CA TYR A 16 -12.17 -5.02 3.28
C TYR A 16 -11.79 -4.64 4.72
N VAL A 17 -10.58 -5.02 5.10
CA VAL A 17 -9.92 -4.61 6.33
C VAL A 17 -8.69 -3.80 5.94
N ILE A 18 -8.39 -2.75 6.72
CA ILE A 18 -7.22 -1.91 6.52
C ILE A 18 -6.35 -2.00 7.76
N ASN A 19 -5.13 -2.47 7.58
CA ASN A 19 -4.11 -2.50 8.62
C ASN A 19 -2.96 -1.55 8.26
N THR A 20 -2.29 -1.05 9.28
CA THR A 20 -1.05 -0.29 9.19
C THR A 20 0.14 -1.15 9.59
N TYR A 21 1.27 -0.99 8.90
CA TYR A 21 2.50 -1.69 9.25
C TYR A 21 3.74 -0.81 9.14
N ASN A 22 4.63 -0.90 10.12
CA ASN A 22 5.99 -0.39 10.05
C ASN A 22 6.95 -1.51 9.62
N LEU A 23 7.37 -1.50 8.35
CA LEU A 23 8.10 -2.60 7.73
C LEU A 23 9.60 -2.52 8.01
N THR A 24 10.05 -3.01 9.17
CA THR A 24 11.47 -2.95 9.56
C THR A 24 12.36 -4.01 8.89
N GLY A 25 11.78 -4.99 8.17
CA GLY A 25 12.51 -6.06 7.49
C GLY A 25 11.64 -6.90 6.55
N TYR A 26 12.21 -7.98 6.00
CA TYR A 26 11.53 -8.92 5.10
C TYR A 26 10.90 -10.09 5.85
N ARG A 27 10.08 -9.79 6.85
CA ARG A 27 9.39 -10.80 7.67
C ARG A 27 7.91 -10.88 7.29
N PRO A 28 7.24 -12.02 7.48
CA PRO A 28 5.78 -12.09 7.38
C PRO A 28 5.11 -11.02 8.25
N LEU A 29 3.99 -10.47 7.77
CA LEU A 29 3.20 -9.52 8.54
C LEU A 29 2.55 -10.22 9.74
N SER A 30 2.44 -9.51 10.86
CA SER A 30 1.61 -9.94 11.97
C SER A 30 0.13 -9.84 11.61
N ALA A 31 -0.69 -10.69 12.21
CA ALA A 31 -2.15 -10.59 12.09
C ALA A 31 -2.68 -9.25 12.65
N ALA A 32 -2.04 -8.72 13.69
CA ALA A 32 -2.35 -7.41 14.24
C ALA A 32 -1.66 -6.28 13.46
N SER A 33 -2.35 -5.16 13.33
CA SER A 33 -1.83 -3.88 12.86
C SER A 33 -0.72 -3.36 13.78
N THR A 34 0.23 -2.60 13.24
CA THR A 34 1.29 -1.93 14.04
C THR A 34 1.26 -0.42 13.83
N PRO A 35 1.57 0.39 14.86
CA PRO A 35 1.63 1.84 14.72
C PRO A 35 2.60 2.30 13.62
N ILE A 36 2.24 3.39 12.96
CA ILE A 36 3.04 4.12 11.97
C ILE A 36 3.24 5.56 12.45
N THR A 37 4.33 6.20 12.03
CA THR A 37 4.70 7.58 12.35
C THR A 37 3.68 8.60 11.84
N PHE A 38 3.16 8.40 10.63
CA PHE A 38 2.10 9.26 10.09
C PHE A 38 0.76 8.63 10.47
N GLU A 39 0.13 9.17 11.52
CA GLU A 39 -1.17 8.67 11.94
C GLU A 39 -2.17 8.75 10.81
N ALA A 40 -2.90 7.65 10.60
CA ALA A 40 -3.86 7.49 9.52
C ALA A 40 -5.27 7.41 10.09
N THR A 41 -6.14 8.30 9.62
CA THR A 41 -7.56 8.36 10.00
C THR A 41 -8.43 8.16 8.77
N GLU A 42 -9.76 8.08 8.97
CA GLU A 42 -10.76 7.96 7.90
C GLU A 42 -10.48 6.80 6.94
N LEU A 43 -10.04 5.67 7.50
CA LEU A 43 -9.68 4.47 6.75
C LEU A 43 -10.92 3.85 6.12
N ALA A 44 -10.94 3.78 4.78
CA ALA A 44 -11.98 3.08 4.04
C ALA A 44 -11.38 2.42 2.80
N ALA A 45 -11.99 1.32 2.35
CA ALA A 45 -11.62 0.68 1.10
C ALA A 45 -12.83 0.06 0.41
N ASP A 46 -12.86 0.18 -0.91
CA ASP A 46 -13.89 -0.41 -1.76
C ASP A 46 -13.26 -1.06 -3.00
N GLU A 47 -14.06 -1.85 -3.71
CA GLU A 47 -13.69 -2.40 -5.00
C GLU A 47 -14.63 -1.85 -6.07
N GLY A 48 -14.07 -1.26 -7.11
CA GLY A 48 -14.83 -0.86 -8.29
C GLY A 48 -15.35 -2.06 -9.08
N ALA A 49 -16.32 -1.79 -9.96
CA ALA A 49 -16.81 -2.81 -10.90
C ALA A 49 -15.72 -3.34 -11.86
N ASP A 50 -14.60 -2.62 -11.99
CA ASP A 50 -13.41 -3.01 -12.74
C ASP A 50 -12.43 -3.90 -11.94
N GLY A 51 -12.82 -4.33 -10.73
CA GLY A 51 -12.01 -5.17 -9.84
C GLY A 51 -10.87 -4.43 -9.15
N LYS A 52 -10.77 -3.10 -9.32
CA LYS A 52 -9.71 -2.30 -8.69
C LYS A 52 -10.10 -1.92 -7.28
N VAL A 53 -9.18 -2.12 -6.37
CA VAL A 53 -9.33 -1.71 -4.97
C VAL A 53 -8.97 -0.23 -4.84
N ARG A 54 -9.85 0.53 -4.21
CA ARG A 54 -9.59 1.90 -3.78
C ARG A 54 -9.38 1.91 -2.28
N LEU A 55 -8.36 2.65 -1.83
CA LEU A 55 -8.03 2.86 -0.43
C LEU A 55 -8.09 4.36 -0.15
N TYR A 56 -8.83 4.74 0.89
CA TYR A 56 -8.99 6.09 1.37
C TYR A 56 -8.41 6.21 2.77
N SER A 57 -7.72 7.32 3.03
CA SER A 57 -7.21 7.68 4.34
C SER A 57 -6.82 9.15 4.37
N THR A 58 -6.88 9.74 5.56
CA THR A 58 -6.27 11.03 5.88
C THR A 58 -4.99 10.78 6.69
N LEU A 59 -3.84 11.21 6.16
CA LEU A 59 -2.55 11.12 6.86
C LEU A 59 -2.22 12.42 7.59
N GLN A 60 -1.92 12.32 8.88
CA GLN A 60 -1.39 13.43 9.66
C GLN A 60 0.13 13.51 9.49
N LEU A 61 0.59 14.56 8.81
CA LEU A 61 2.00 14.81 8.54
C LEU A 61 2.57 15.84 9.53
N PRO A 62 3.87 15.72 9.90
CA PRO A 62 4.53 16.71 10.73
C PRO A 62 4.48 18.11 10.11
N LYS A 63 4.32 19.14 10.96
CA LYS A 63 4.34 20.53 10.52
C LYS A 63 5.66 20.86 9.80
N GLY A 64 5.56 21.51 8.64
CA GLY A 64 6.74 21.89 7.83
C GLY A 64 7.26 20.77 6.91
N MET A 65 6.57 19.63 6.82
CA MET A 65 6.88 18.61 5.82
C MET A 65 6.47 19.11 4.43
N GLU A 66 7.43 19.18 3.51
CA GLU A 66 7.23 19.73 2.16
C GLU A 66 7.04 18.66 1.09
N ALA A 67 7.48 17.43 1.36
CA ALA A 67 7.35 16.31 0.45
C ALA A 67 7.31 14.97 1.19
N VAL A 68 6.68 13.98 0.56
CA VAL A 68 6.69 12.58 1.00
C VAL A 68 7.03 11.66 -0.17
N ASN A 69 7.77 10.59 0.11
CA ASN A 69 7.93 9.51 -0.86
C ASN A 69 6.77 8.52 -0.68
N HIS A 70 6.14 8.13 -1.78
CA HIS A 70 5.15 7.05 -1.79
C HIS A 70 5.66 5.85 -2.57
N ILE A 71 5.12 4.68 -2.21
CA ILE A 71 5.37 3.41 -2.87
C ILE A 71 4.01 2.74 -3.01
N TRP A 72 3.75 2.16 -4.18
CA TRP A 72 2.58 1.32 -4.42
C TRP A 72 3.03 -0.11 -4.70
N GLN A 73 2.42 -1.07 -4.03
CA GLN A 73 2.74 -2.49 -4.18
C GLN A 73 1.46 -3.29 -4.31
N VAL A 74 1.44 -4.23 -5.24
CA VAL A 74 0.36 -5.22 -5.34
C VAL A 74 0.88 -6.56 -4.86
N GLY A 75 0.21 -7.10 -3.83
CA GLY A 75 0.46 -8.44 -3.31
C GLY A 75 -0.27 -9.50 -4.12
N SER A 76 0.25 -10.73 -4.14
CA SER A 76 -0.32 -11.82 -4.93
C SER A 76 -1.51 -12.52 -4.26
N THR A 77 -1.53 -12.61 -2.92
CA THR A 77 -2.57 -13.35 -2.20
C THR A 77 -2.69 -12.96 -0.72
N VAL A 78 -3.81 -13.33 -0.12
CA VAL A 78 -4.10 -13.24 1.33
C VAL A 78 -4.37 -14.66 1.82
N ALA A 79 -3.60 -15.14 2.80
CA ALA A 79 -3.76 -16.47 3.37
C ALA A 79 -4.15 -16.36 4.84
N ASN A 80 -5.26 -17.00 5.24
CA ASN A 80 -5.77 -16.98 6.61
C ASN A 80 -5.93 -15.56 7.19
N GLY A 81 -6.37 -14.60 6.37
CA GLY A 81 -6.52 -13.20 6.77
C GLY A 81 -5.20 -12.44 6.95
N VAL A 82 -4.07 -13.01 6.52
CA VAL A 82 -2.76 -12.34 6.53
C VAL A 82 -2.25 -12.17 5.09
N PRO A 83 -2.00 -10.94 4.63
CA PRO A 83 -1.44 -10.71 3.31
C PRO A 83 -0.03 -11.28 3.15
N ALA A 84 0.22 -11.94 2.02
CA ALA A 84 1.54 -12.45 1.68
C ALA A 84 2.46 -11.33 1.15
N LYS A 85 3.78 -11.58 1.18
CA LYS A 85 4.79 -10.70 0.59
C LYS A 85 4.54 -10.54 -0.92
N HIS A 86 4.59 -9.30 -1.41
CA HIS A 86 4.55 -9.01 -2.85
C HIS A 86 5.79 -9.55 -3.59
N ALA A 87 5.68 -9.69 -4.92
CA ALA A 87 6.80 -10.11 -5.76
C ALA A 87 7.89 -9.03 -5.87
N PHE A 88 9.15 -9.43 -6.04
CA PHE A 88 10.30 -8.55 -6.25
C PHE A 88 10.58 -8.25 -7.73
N ALA A 89 9.55 -8.31 -8.57
CA ALA A 89 9.66 -7.91 -9.97
C ALA A 89 10.05 -6.42 -10.07
N GLN A 90 10.73 -6.05 -11.15
CA GLN A 90 11.30 -4.70 -11.31
C GLN A 90 10.21 -3.62 -11.23
N GLU A 91 9.06 -3.87 -11.83
CA GLU A 91 7.91 -2.97 -11.87
C GLU A 91 7.39 -2.65 -10.46
N ASN A 92 7.35 -3.66 -9.59
CA ASN A 92 7.02 -3.49 -8.18
C ASN A 92 8.08 -2.65 -7.47
N LEU A 93 9.37 -2.89 -7.73
CA LEU A 93 10.46 -2.13 -7.10
C LEU A 93 10.54 -0.67 -7.58
N GLU A 94 10.03 -0.40 -8.78
CA GLU A 94 9.99 0.91 -9.43
C GLU A 94 8.69 1.67 -9.21
N ALA A 95 7.65 1.03 -8.67
CA ALA A 95 6.38 1.65 -8.28
C ALA A 95 6.53 2.54 -7.03
N LYS A 96 7.30 3.61 -7.18
CA LYS A 96 7.61 4.63 -6.18
C LYS A 96 7.63 6.01 -6.83
N GLY A 97 7.48 7.05 -6.01
CA GLY A 97 7.50 8.43 -6.47
C GLY A 97 7.56 9.41 -5.30
N SER A 98 7.56 10.70 -5.61
CA SER A 98 7.54 11.78 -4.61
C SER A 98 6.32 12.66 -4.81
N LEU A 99 5.63 12.96 -3.72
CA LEU A 99 4.53 13.89 -3.65
C LEU A 99 5.02 15.16 -2.96
N VAL A 100 4.93 16.29 -3.66
CA VAL A 100 5.25 17.63 -3.13
C VAL A 100 3.98 18.24 -2.54
N LEU A 101 4.04 18.64 -1.28
CA LEU A 101 2.90 19.11 -0.47
C LEU A 101 2.76 20.64 -0.45
N THR A 102 3.75 21.35 -0.98
CA THR A 102 3.79 22.83 -1.00
C THR A 102 2.93 23.44 -2.12
N GLY A 103 2.27 22.61 -2.94
CA GLY A 103 1.38 23.06 -4.02
C GLY A 103 2.07 23.69 -5.24
N ALA A 104 3.40 23.81 -5.23
CA ALA A 104 4.19 24.50 -6.27
C ALA A 104 4.96 23.55 -7.22
N GLY A 105 4.89 22.22 -7.01
CA GLY A 105 5.67 21.24 -7.75
C GLY A 105 4.84 20.31 -8.62
N ALA A 106 5.39 19.87 -9.75
CA ALA A 106 4.84 18.75 -10.51
C ALA A 106 4.86 17.50 -9.60
N THR A 107 3.71 16.86 -9.44
CA THR A 107 3.62 15.57 -8.75
C THR A 107 4.06 14.48 -9.71
N GLU A 108 5.06 13.69 -9.34
CA GLU A 108 5.41 12.50 -10.12
C GLU A 108 4.56 11.32 -9.62
N ALA A 109 3.54 10.98 -10.40
CA ALA A 109 2.74 9.79 -10.13
C ALA A 109 3.64 8.55 -10.24
N ALA A 110 3.66 7.72 -9.19
CA ALA A 110 4.34 6.43 -9.28
C ALA A 110 3.68 5.61 -10.40
N PRO A 111 4.45 4.94 -11.27
CA PRO A 111 3.87 4.05 -12.25
C PRO A 111 3.07 2.95 -11.51
N ALA A 112 1.87 2.65 -12.02
CA ALA A 112 1.06 1.60 -11.43
C ALA A 112 1.77 0.25 -11.65
N PRO A 113 1.89 -0.60 -10.60
CA PRO A 113 2.43 -1.94 -10.77
C PRO A 113 1.49 -2.75 -11.68
N VAL A 114 2.07 -3.56 -12.57
CA VAL A 114 1.31 -4.43 -13.46
C VAL A 114 0.97 -5.71 -12.70
N PHE A 115 -0.33 -6.02 -12.55
CA PHE A 115 -0.76 -7.32 -12.08
C PHE A 115 -0.54 -8.33 -13.22
N ILE A 116 0.54 -9.10 -13.14
CA ILE A 116 0.68 -10.27 -14.01
C ILE A 116 -0.20 -11.35 -13.40
N SER A 117 -1.42 -11.51 -13.93
CA SER A 117 -2.13 -12.78 -13.77
C SER A 117 -1.21 -13.84 -14.36
N HIS A 118 -0.69 -14.74 -13.52
CA HIS A 118 -0.38 -16.04 -14.07
C HIS A 118 -1.72 -16.59 -14.51
N ASP A 119 -1.97 -16.57 -15.81
CA ASP A 119 -3.04 -17.35 -16.42
C ASP A 119 -2.89 -18.77 -15.90
N TYR A 120 -3.79 -19.16 -15.01
CA TYR A 120 -3.89 -20.54 -14.55
C TYR A 120 -4.55 -21.30 -15.71
N LEU A 121 -3.73 -21.71 -16.67
CA LEU A 121 -4.04 -22.89 -17.45
C LEU A 121 -3.72 -24.10 -16.55
N ASP A 122 -4.73 -24.96 -16.44
CA ASP A 122 -4.86 -26.25 -15.73
C ASP A 122 -5.15 -26.23 -14.22
#